data_AF-A0A5J5G9I5-F1
#
_entry.id   AF-A0A5J5G9I5-F1
#
_cell.length_a   1.000
_cell.length_b   1.000
_cell.length_c   1.000
_cell.angle_alpha   90.00
_cell.angle_beta   90.00
_cell.angle_gamma   90.00
#
_symmetry.space_group_name_H-M   'P 1'
#
loop_
_entity.id
_entity.type
_entity.pdbx_description
1 polymer ?
#
loop_
_entity_poly.entity_id
_entity_poly.type
_entity_poly.pdbx_seq_one_letter_code
_entity_poly.pdbx_strand_id
1 'polypeptide(L)'
;MNRTVFGIIGGGWRAEFYMRIARALPGHFAVGAALLREPAKARAFTERWGVPAVSELSAYLERAGAAGCAFSVVCVSRDASGGLLAALAEAGHPALAETPPAPDLAGLLELWSRTGPAARIQVAEQYAYQPMHAARLALAGSGRLGAVTQAQISAAHDYHGVSLIRRLLGIGFEDAEIRAREFAFPLIQGPDRSGPPRSETQVLSKQLLATLDFGDRLGVYDFAKDQYFSWVRGNRMLIRGDRGEITDERAVWLEAFDAPAYAELRRIDAGHGGNLEGFFLQGIVGGSEWLYRNPFGPARLSDDELAVAESLRRMASYTAGGPPFYSLAEGCQDQYLALAMRRAAAEDRAVITARQPWAEPPSR
;
A
#
# COMPACT_ATOMS: atom_id res chain seq x y z
N MET A 1 -21.03 -14.66 2.58
CA MET A 1 -20.01 -14.33 3.60
C MET A 1 -20.64 -13.38 4.59
N ASN A 2 -20.35 -13.52 5.89
CA ASN A 2 -20.79 -12.53 6.87
C ASN A 2 -20.02 -11.22 6.66
N ARG A 3 -20.74 -10.10 6.73
CA ARG A 3 -20.19 -8.75 6.67
C ARG A 3 -19.16 -8.55 7.79
N THR A 4 -17.97 -8.05 7.47
CA THR A 4 -16.96 -7.69 8.47
C THR A 4 -17.27 -6.32 9.07
N VAL A 5 -17.37 -6.26 10.40
CA VAL A 5 -17.44 -5.00 11.13
C VAL A 5 -16.04 -4.61 11.58
N PHE A 6 -15.62 -3.38 11.36
CA PHE A 6 -14.35 -2.85 11.86
C PHE A 6 -14.54 -1.47 12.52
N GLY A 7 -13.57 -1.06 13.32
CA GLY A 7 -13.53 0.27 13.93
C GLY A 7 -12.54 1.20 13.21
N ILE A 8 -12.72 2.51 13.36
CA ILE A 8 -11.82 3.55 12.81
C ILE A 8 -11.21 4.36 13.95
N ILE A 9 -9.90 4.59 13.91
CA ILE A 9 -9.22 5.52 14.81
C ILE A 9 -8.63 6.66 13.98
N GLY A 10 -9.10 7.88 14.21
CA GLY A 10 -8.76 9.07 13.42
C GLY A 10 -9.88 9.49 12.47
N GLY A 11 -9.92 10.79 12.13
CA GLY A 11 -10.99 11.41 11.34
C GLY A 11 -10.50 12.19 10.12
N GLY A 12 -9.28 11.92 9.65
CA GLY A 12 -8.71 12.60 8.49
C GLY A 12 -9.22 12.06 7.15
N TRP A 13 -8.74 12.65 6.05
CA TRP A 13 -9.07 12.26 4.67
C TRP A 13 -8.97 10.74 4.41
N ARG A 14 -7.95 10.09 4.97
CA ARG A 14 -7.76 8.65 4.81
C ARG A 14 -8.85 7.83 5.52
N ALA A 15 -9.34 8.26 6.69
CA ALA A 15 -10.48 7.61 7.33
C ALA A 15 -11.74 7.67 6.44
N GLU A 16 -11.94 8.78 5.72
CA GLU A 16 -13.06 8.91 4.77
C GLU A 16 -12.99 7.91 3.60
N PHE A 17 -11.80 7.45 3.19
CA PHE A 17 -11.67 6.37 2.20
C PHE A 17 -12.34 5.10 2.70
N TYR A 18 -11.99 4.65 3.91
CA TYR A 18 -12.58 3.47 4.53
C TYR A 18 -14.10 3.61 4.70
N MET A 19 -14.57 4.79 5.10
CA MET A 19 -16.01 5.06 5.21
C MET A 19 -16.73 4.95 3.86
N ARG A 20 -16.16 5.51 2.79
CA ARG A 20 -16.73 5.42 1.43
C ARG A 20 -16.74 3.98 0.91
N ILE A 21 -15.67 3.22 1.15
CA ILE A 21 -15.59 1.80 0.79
C ILE A 21 -16.66 1.00 1.51
N ALA A 22 -16.81 1.16 2.84
CA ALA A 22 -17.84 0.46 3.60
C ALA A 22 -19.26 0.81 3.12
N ARG A 23 -19.51 2.08 2.75
CA ARG A 23 -20.79 2.51 2.18
C ARG A 23 -21.03 1.94 0.77
N ALA A 24 -19.99 1.82 -0.05
CA ALA A 24 -20.07 1.26 -1.39
C ALA A 24 -20.18 -0.27 -1.41
N LEU A 25 -19.71 -0.94 -0.35
CA LEU A 25 -19.69 -2.40 -0.19
C LEU A 25 -20.39 -2.86 1.09
N PRO A 26 -21.68 -2.52 1.31
CA PRO A 26 -22.37 -2.78 2.58
C PRO A 26 -22.57 -4.28 2.88
N GLY A 27 -22.48 -5.15 1.86
CA GLY A 27 -22.48 -6.60 2.02
C GLY A 27 -21.15 -7.17 2.51
N HIS A 28 -20.04 -6.43 2.33
CA HIS A 28 -18.70 -6.86 2.73
C HIS A 28 -18.28 -6.21 4.05
N PHE A 29 -18.59 -4.93 4.24
CA PHE A 29 -18.02 -4.12 5.30
C PHE A 29 -19.06 -3.26 6.03
N ALA A 30 -18.83 -3.03 7.32
CA ALA A 30 -19.50 -2.01 8.11
C ALA A 30 -18.54 -1.41 9.13
N VAL A 31 -18.78 -0.16 9.53
CA VAL A 31 -17.99 0.51 10.56
C VAL A 31 -18.80 0.59 11.85
N GLY A 32 -18.30 -0.01 12.92
CA GLY A 32 -19.05 -0.19 14.17
C GLY A 32 -18.77 0.87 15.24
N ALA A 33 -17.56 1.42 15.25
CA ALA A 33 -17.13 2.41 16.23
C ALA A 33 -16.03 3.32 15.65
N ALA A 34 -15.92 4.54 16.17
CA ALA A 34 -14.84 5.44 15.83
C ALA A 34 -14.19 6.09 17.07
N LEU A 35 -12.89 6.36 17.01
CA LEU A 35 -12.12 7.12 18.00
C LEU A 35 -11.59 8.41 17.37
N LEU A 36 -12.05 9.55 17.87
CA LEU A 36 -11.53 10.86 17.51
C LEU A 36 -11.26 11.64 18.80
N ARG A 37 -9.98 11.94 19.06
CA ARG A 37 -9.53 12.59 20.32
C ARG A 37 -10.26 13.89 20.65
N GLU A 38 -10.69 14.65 19.63
CA GLU A 38 -11.38 15.92 19.82
C GLU A 38 -12.91 15.69 19.83
N PRO A 39 -13.61 15.94 20.95
CA PRO A 39 -15.05 15.64 21.09
C PRO A 39 -15.94 16.33 20.04
N ALA A 40 -15.58 17.55 19.62
CA ALA A 40 -16.29 18.24 18.55
C ALA A 40 -16.18 17.49 17.21
N LYS A 41 -14.98 16.99 16.88
CA LYS A 41 -14.77 16.17 15.67
C LYS A 41 -15.46 14.81 15.79
N ALA A 42 -15.49 14.19 16.97
CA ALA A 42 -16.22 12.94 17.19
C ALA A 42 -17.73 13.11 16.92
N ARG A 43 -18.34 14.19 17.43
CA ARG A 43 -19.76 14.51 17.15
C ARG A 43 -19.99 14.74 15.66
N ALA A 44 -19.19 15.58 15.01
CA ALA A 44 -19.30 15.84 13.57
C ALA A 44 -19.10 14.56 12.73
N PHE A 45 -18.20 13.67 13.15
CA PHE A 45 -17.99 12.38 12.49
C PHE A 45 -19.24 11.48 12.62
N THR A 46 -19.84 11.43 13.81
CA THR A 46 -21.07 10.68 14.07
C THR A 46 -22.23 11.22 13.24
N GLU A 47 -22.42 12.55 13.20
CA GLU A 47 -23.46 13.19 12.40
C GLU A 47 -23.29 12.92 10.91
N ARG A 48 -22.06 12.99 10.40
CA ARG A 48 -21.77 12.79 8.97
C ARG A 48 -21.92 11.33 8.53
N TRP A 49 -21.51 10.38 9.36
CA TRP A 49 -21.37 8.98 8.94
C TRP A 49 -22.35 8.01 9.61
N GLY A 50 -23.09 8.46 10.64
CA GLY A 50 -23.97 7.59 11.41
C GLY A 50 -23.24 6.55 12.27
N VAL A 51 -21.93 6.73 12.51
CA VAL A 51 -21.10 5.81 13.29
C VAL A 51 -20.80 6.41 14.66
N PRO A 52 -21.07 5.71 15.77
CA PRO A 52 -20.76 6.21 17.11
C PRO A 52 -19.27 6.49 17.28
N ALA A 53 -18.92 7.76 17.49
CA ALA A 53 -17.55 8.17 17.78
C ALA A 53 -17.38 8.61 19.24
N VAL A 54 -16.27 8.21 19.86
CA VAL A 54 -15.85 8.63 21.21
C VAL A 54 -14.45 9.24 21.18
N SER A 55 -14.03 9.88 22.28
CA SER A 55 -12.74 10.56 22.39
C SER A 55 -11.69 9.82 23.21
N GLU A 56 -12.09 8.80 23.98
CA GLU A 56 -11.19 8.03 24.85
C GLU A 56 -11.01 6.60 24.34
N LEU A 57 -9.78 6.07 24.45
CA LEU A 57 -9.44 4.74 23.95
C LEU A 57 -10.18 3.62 24.68
N SER A 58 -10.35 3.72 26.01
CA SER A 58 -11.09 2.73 26.80
C SER A 58 -12.56 2.63 26.35
N ALA A 59 -13.24 3.77 26.25
CA ALA A 59 -14.61 3.85 25.75
C ALA A 59 -14.72 3.37 24.29
N TYR A 60 -13.68 3.58 23.49
CA TYR A 60 -13.62 3.08 22.12
C TYR A 60 -13.55 1.55 22.08
N LEU A 61 -12.67 0.93 22.88
CA LEU A 61 -12.51 -0.52 22.94
C LEU A 61 -13.80 -1.21 23.40
N GLU A 62 -14.48 -0.67 24.41
CA GLU A 62 -15.79 -1.17 24.87
C GLU A 62 -16.82 -1.14 23.73
N ARG A 63 -16.92 -0.02 23.02
CA ARG A 63 -17.86 0.13 21.89
C ARG A 63 -17.49 -0.76 20.70
N ALA A 64 -16.22 -0.84 20.36
CA ALA A 64 -15.72 -1.69 19.29
C ALA A 64 -16.04 -3.16 19.58
N GLY A 65 -15.83 -3.60 20.83
CA GLY A 65 -16.21 -4.93 21.31
C GLY A 65 -17.72 -5.18 21.23
N ALA A 66 -18.54 -4.26 21.74
CA ALA A 66 -20.00 -4.37 21.70
C ALA A 66 -20.55 -4.41 20.26
N ALA A 67 -19.91 -3.70 19.32
CA ALA A 67 -20.27 -3.72 17.90
C ALA A 67 -19.72 -4.95 17.14
N GLY A 68 -18.94 -5.82 17.79
CA GLY A 68 -18.31 -6.98 17.16
C GLY A 68 -17.24 -6.59 16.12
N CYS A 69 -16.50 -5.50 16.34
CA CYS A 69 -15.43 -5.09 15.44
C CYS A 69 -14.30 -6.13 15.45
N ALA A 70 -13.99 -6.73 14.30
CA ALA A 70 -12.93 -7.72 14.16
C ALA A 70 -11.52 -7.13 14.32
N PHE A 71 -11.37 -5.85 13.96
CA PHE A 71 -10.13 -5.07 14.08
C PHE A 71 -10.43 -3.57 14.06
N SER A 72 -9.39 -2.76 14.18
CA SER A 72 -9.47 -1.30 14.00
C SER A 72 -8.44 -0.78 13.02
N VAL A 73 -8.88 0.12 12.13
CA VAL A 73 -7.98 0.81 11.21
C VAL A 73 -7.46 2.07 11.88
N VAL A 74 -6.14 2.22 11.93
CA VAL A 74 -5.46 3.35 12.57
C VAL A 74 -5.08 4.39 11.51
N CYS A 75 -5.90 5.43 11.39
CA CYS A 75 -5.82 6.54 10.42
C CYS A 75 -5.44 7.87 11.10
N VAL A 76 -4.36 7.87 11.88
CA VAL A 76 -3.86 9.06 12.60
C VAL A 76 -2.58 9.61 11.97
N SER A 77 -2.02 10.69 12.52
CA SER A 77 -0.69 11.16 12.10
C SER A 77 0.37 10.10 12.37
N ARG A 78 1.45 10.12 11.57
CA ARG A 78 2.60 9.21 11.70
C ARG A 78 3.14 9.18 13.14
N ASP A 79 3.25 10.35 13.77
CA ASP A 79 3.76 10.49 15.14
C ASP A 79 2.86 9.85 16.19
N ALA A 80 1.54 9.81 15.96
CA ALA A 80 0.58 9.22 16.90
C ALA A 80 0.36 7.71 16.65
N SER A 81 0.75 7.21 15.47
CA SER A 81 0.45 5.84 15.04
C SER A 81 1.08 4.79 15.96
N GLY A 82 2.39 4.89 16.21
CA GLY A 82 3.13 3.91 17.00
C GLY A 82 2.57 3.73 18.42
N GLY A 83 2.32 4.84 19.13
CA GLY A 83 1.75 4.79 20.48
C GLY A 83 0.36 4.15 20.54
N LEU A 84 -0.49 4.43 19.56
CA LEU A 84 -1.83 3.82 19.46
C LEU A 84 -1.77 2.34 19.08
N LEU A 85 -0.91 1.96 18.14
CA LEU A 85 -0.72 0.55 17.76
C LEU A 85 -0.25 -0.29 18.94
N ALA A 86 0.71 0.22 19.72
CA ALA A 86 1.17 -0.46 20.93
C ALA A 86 0.05 -0.58 21.98
N ALA A 87 -0.72 0.48 22.23
CA ALA A 87 -1.85 0.43 23.16
C ALA A 87 -2.95 -0.57 22.74
N LEU A 88 -3.23 -0.68 21.43
CA LEU A 88 -4.16 -1.69 20.92
C LEU A 88 -3.61 -3.11 21.09
N ALA A 89 -2.32 -3.32 20.83
CA ALA A 89 -1.67 -4.61 21.03
C ALA A 89 -1.68 -5.04 22.50
N GLU A 90 -1.40 -4.12 23.44
CA GLU A 90 -1.50 -4.34 24.89
C GLU A 90 -2.93 -4.74 25.32
N ALA A 91 -3.94 -4.18 24.65
CA ALA A 91 -5.35 -4.54 24.86
C ALA A 91 -5.78 -5.82 24.11
N GLY A 92 -4.89 -6.49 23.38
CA GLY A 92 -5.20 -7.67 22.58
C GLY A 92 -6.10 -7.40 21.37
N HIS A 93 -6.27 -6.13 20.97
CA HIS A 93 -7.18 -5.71 19.92
C HIS A 93 -6.46 -5.63 18.56
N PRO A 94 -6.89 -6.38 17.53
CA PRO A 94 -6.23 -6.37 16.23
C PRO A 94 -6.28 -5.01 15.54
N ALA A 95 -5.17 -4.64 14.89
CA ALA A 95 -5.04 -3.34 14.24
C ALA A 95 -4.57 -3.45 12.79
N LEU A 96 -5.15 -2.61 11.93
CA LEU A 96 -4.68 -2.34 10.58
C LEU A 96 -4.07 -0.94 10.57
N ALA A 97 -2.74 -0.85 10.51
CA ALA A 97 -2.02 0.41 10.51
C ALA A 97 -2.02 1.07 9.13
N GLU A 98 -2.29 2.37 9.05
CA GLU A 98 -1.89 3.14 7.86
C GLU A 98 -0.36 3.22 7.74
N THR A 99 0.10 3.58 6.54
CA THR A 99 1.52 3.63 6.19
C THR A 99 2.13 5.01 6.43
N PRO A 100 3.42 5.08 6.83
CA PRO A 100 4.19 4.03 7.49
C PRO A 100 3.76 3.85 8.97
N PRO A 101 4.10 2.71 9.62
CA PRO A 101 3.72 2.44 11.00
C PRO A 101 4.35 3.42 12.02
N ALA A 102 5.54 3.94 11.74
CA ALA A 102 6.21 5.01 12.49
C ALA A 102 7.02 5.92 11.53
N PRO A 103 7.31 7.18 11.90
CA PRO A 103 7.95 8.13 10.99
C PRO A 103 9.45 7.87 10.77
N ASP A 104 10.17 7.37 11.79
CA ASP A 104 11.62 7.21 11.79
C ASP A 104 12.06 5.87 12.41
N LEU A 105 13.36 5.56 12.32
CA LEU A 105 13.91 4.30 12.82
C LEU A 105 13.75 4.13 14.33
N ALA A 106 13.86 5.20 15.11
CA ALA A 106 13.69 5.14 16.56
C ALA A 106 12.25 4.73 16.93
N GLY A 107 11.27 5.35 16.28
CA GLY A 107 9.85 5.01 16.46
C GLY A 107 9.51 3.60 15.99
N LEU A 108 10.13 3.10 14.90
CA LEU A 108 9.97 1.70 14.46
C LEU A 108 10.51 0.71 15.51
N LEU A 109 11.70 0.99 16.06
CA LEU A 109 12.33 0.15 17.09
C LEU A 109 11.53 0.16 18.39
N GLU A 110 11.06 1.33 18.83
CA GLU A 110 10.19 1.45 20.00
C GLU A 110 8.89 0.66 19.80
N LEU A 111 8.19 0.87 18.68
CA LEU A 111 6.97 0.14 18.35
C LEU A 111 7.21 -1.37 18.35
N TRP A 112 8.28 -1.84 17.71
CA TRP A 112 8.63 -3.26 17.66
C TRP A 112 8.91 -3.83 19.05
N SER A 113 9.67 -3.12 19.90
CA SER A 113 9.98 -3.57 21.26
C SER A 113 8.75 -3.75 22.16
N ARG A 114 7.70 -2.96 21.94
CA ARG A 114 6.45 -3.00 22.71
C ARG A 114 5.44 -4.03 22.20
N THR A 115 5.54 -4.41 20.92
CA THR A 115 4.53 -5.25 20.25
C THR A 115 5.07 -6.64 19.94
N GLY A 116 6.28 -6.72 19.38
CA GLY A 116 6.91 -7.95 18.92
C GLY A 116 6.13 -8.66 17.81
N PRO A 117 6.57 -9.87 17.43
CA PRO A 117 5.96 -10.64 16.34
C PRO A 117 4.56 -11.20 16.68
N ALA A 118 4.19 -11.25 17.97
CA ALA A 118 2.91 -11.79 18.43
C ALA A 118 1.74 -10.80 18.30
N ALA A 119 2.03 -9.50 18.15
CA ALA A 119 0.99 -8.49 18.01
C ALA A 119 0.20 -8.70 16.72
N ARG A 120 -1.14 -8.62 16.83
CA ARG A 120 -2.06 -8.79 15.70
C ARG A 120 -2.18 -7.51 14.87
N ILE A 121 -1.03 -7.01 14.39
CA ILE A 121 -0.90 -5.78 13.61
C ILE A 121 -0.54 -6.16 12.17
N GLN A 122 -1.33 -5.67 11.23
CA GLN A 122 -0.99 -5.67 9.80
C GLN A 122 -0.92 -4.23 9.30
N VAL A 123 -0.25 -4.00 8.18
CA VAL A 123 -0.13 -2.65 7.58
C VAL A 123 -0.93 -2.58 6.28
N ALA A 124 -1.70 -1.51 6.11
CA ALA A 124 -2.48 -1.20 4.93
C ALA A 124 -1.61 -0.64 3.79
N GLU A 125 -0.57 -1.39 3.41
CA GLU A 125 0.17 -1.09 2.17
C GLU A 125 -0.64 -1.60 0.98
N GLN A 126 -1.31 -0.67 0.31
CA GLN A 126 -2.30 -0.97 -0.70
C GLN A 126 -1.72 -1.10 -2.11
N TYR A 127 -0.54 -0.55 -2.43
CA TYR A 127 -0.08 -0.46 -3.83
C TYR A 127 0.03 -1.82 -4.52
N ALA A 128 0.44 -2.87 -3.81
CA ALA A 128 0.50 -4.24 -4.34
C ALA A 128 -0.87 -4.79 -4.76
N TYR A 129 -1.96 -4.23 -4.25
CA TYR A 129 -3.34 -4.62 -4.54
C TYR A 129 -4.04 -3.72 -5.54
N GLN A 130 -3.39 -2.64 -6.00
CA GLN A 130 -3.94 -1.87 -7.11
C GLN A 130 -3.97 -2.77 -8.37
N PRO A 131 -5.06 -2.76 -9.16
CA PRO A 131 -5.32 -3.76 -10.19
C PRO A 131 -4.14 -4.02 -11.14
N MET A 132 -3.51 -2.97 -11.66
CA MET A 132 -2.40 -3.12 -12.60
C MET A 132 -1.11 -3.61 -11.91
N HIS A 133 -0.82 -3.15 -10.69
CA HIS A 133 0.31 -3.66 -9.90
C HIS A 133 0.10 -5.13 -9.51
N ALA A 134 -1.10 -5.51 -9.10
CA ALA A 134 -1.47 -6.88 -8.78
C ALA A 134 -1.30 -7.79 -10.01
N ALA A 135 -1.71 -7.34 -11.21
CA ALA A 135 -1.51 -8.08 -12.45
C ALA A 135 -0.03 -8.26 -12.81
N ARG A 136 0.80 -7.22 -12.64
CA ARG A 136 2.25 -7.29 -12.85
C ARG A 136 2.92 -8.24 -11.86
N LEU A 137 2.54 -8.18 -10.58
CA LEU A 137 3.00 -9.11 -9.54
C LEU A 137 2.59 -10.56 -9.85
N ALA A 138 1.35 -10.78 -10.29
CA ALA A 138 0.88 -12.11 -10.69
C ALA A 138 1.67 -12.66 -11.88
N LEU A 139 1.95 -11.83 -12.89
CA LEU A 139 2.75 -12.25 -14.05
C LEU A 139 4.22 -12.50 -13.67
N ALA A 140 4.84 -11.63 -12.89
CA ALA A 140 6.20 -11.81 -12.40
C ALA A 140 6.33 -13.10 -11.55
N GLY A 141 5.35 -13.35 -10.68
CA GLY A 141 5.30 -14.56 -9.84
C GLY A 141 4.88 -15.84 -10.56
N SER A 142 4.47 -15.78 -11.84
CA SER A 142 4.06 -16.95 -12.61
C SER A 142 5.21 -17.85 -13.06
N GLY A 143 6.46 -17.39 -12.93
CA GLY A 143 7.66 -18.07 -13.46
C GLY A 143 7.93 -17.82 -14.94
N ARG A 144 7.04 -17.13 -15.67
CA ARG A 144 7.23 -16.82 -17.11
C ARG A 144 8.47 -15.98 -17.39
N LEU A 145 8.80 -15.05 -16.49
CA LEU A 145 10.00 -14.22 -16.62
C LEU A 145 11.27 -14.93 -16.14
N GLY A 146 11.15 -16.16 -15.63
CA GLY A 146 12.22 -16.86 -14.92
C GLY A 146 12.52 -16.21 -13.56
N ALA A 147 13.80 -16.15 -13.19
CA ALA A 147 14.26 -15.51 -11.97
C ALA A 147 14.27 -13.99 -12.15
N VAL A 148 13.37 -13.28 -11.47
CA VAL A 148 13.31 -11.81 -11.49
C VAL A 148 14.50 -11.23 -10.73
N THR A 149 15.34 -10.48 -11.43
CA THR A 149 16.59 -9.91 -10.91
C THR A 149 16.60 -8.39 -10.91
N GLN A 150 15.65 -7.74 -11.60
CA GLN A 150 15.57 -6.28 -11.65
C GLN A 150 14.13 -5.78 -11.55
N ALA A 151 13.92 -4.75 -10.73
CA ALA A 151 12.67 -4.00 -10.65
C ALA A 151 12.96 -2.49 -10.62
N GLN A 152 12.43 -1.74 -11.59
CA GLN A 152 12.51 -0.27 -11.64
C GLN A 152 11.11 0.32 -11.46
N ILE A 153 10.94 1.16 -10.45
CA ILE A 153 9.63 1.64 -10.00
C ILE A 153 9.59 3.15 -9.97
N SER A 154 8.73 3.69 -10.84
CA SER A 154 8.36 5.09 -10.92
C SER A 154 6.85 5.22 -10.85
N ALA A 155 6.27 4.82 -9.71
CA ALA A 155 4.81 4.79 -9.54
C ALA A 155 4.33 5.21 -8.15
N ALA A 156 5.22 5.20 -7.14
CA ALA A 156 4.82 5.47 -5.77
C ALA A 156 5.94 6.11 -4.95
N HIS A 157 5.56 6.98 -4.01
CA HIS A 157 6.51 7.66 -3.14
C HIS A 157 7.07 6.75 -2.04
N ASP A 158 8.36 6.95 -1.72
CA ASP A 158 9.06 6.40 -0.56
C ASP A 158 8.76 4.91 -0.31
N TYR A 159 8.25 4.63 0.89
CA TYR A 159 7.78 3.36 1.41
C TYR A 159 7.02 2.52 0.39
N HIS A 160 6.07 3.11 -0.33
CA HIS A 160 5.23 2.38 -1.28
C HIS A 160 6.04 1.86 -2.46
N GLY A 161 6.98 2.67 -2.97
CA GLY A 161 7.87 2.27 -4.06
C GLY A 161 8.84 1.19 -3.62
N VAL A 162 9.40 1.32 -2.42
CA VAL A 162 10.24 0.27 -1.80
C VAL A 162 9.46 -1.03 -1.64
N SER A 163 8.21 -0.97 -1.18
CA SER A 163 7.36 -2.16 -1.02
C SER A 163 7.12 -2.89 -2.35
N LEU A 164 6.85 -2.14 -3.42
CA LEU A 164 6.72 -2.70 -4.76
C LEU A 164 8.03 -3.35 -5.24
N ILE A 165 9.17 -2.68 -5.04
CA ILE A 165 10.50 -3.24 -5.36
C ILE A 165 10.68 -4.58 -4.64
N ARG A 166 10.51 -4.61 -3.31
CA ARG A 166 10.71 -5.81 -2.51
C ARG A 166 9.81 -6.95 -2.95
N ARG A 167 8.52 -6.68 -3.17
CA ARG A 167 7.54 -7.69 -3.59
C ARG A 167 7.83 -8.26 -4.97
N LEU A 168 8.24 -7.43 -5.93
CA LEU A 168 8.57 -7.88 -7.29
C LEU A 168 9.86 -8.71 -7.33
N LEU A 169 10.84 -8.34 -6.51
CA LEU A 169 12.13 -9.05 -6.41
C LEU A 169 12.08 -10.27 -5.47
N GLY A 170 11.00 -10.44 -4.70
CA GLY A 170 10.92 -11.48 -3.66
C GLY A 170 11.92 -11.24 -2.51
N ILE A 171 12.20 -9.98 -2.18
CA ILE A 171 13.09 -9.59 -1.08
C ILE A 171 12.29 -9.61 0.23
N GLY A 172 12.73 -10.45 1.16
CA GLY A 172 12.30 -10.43 2.55
C GLY A 172 13.08 -9.37 3.32
N PHE A 173 14.06 -9.81 4.12
CA PHE A 173 14.83 -8.96 5.03
C PHE A 173 16.32 -8.93 4.70
N GLU A 174 16.66 -9.16 3.44
CA GLU A 174 18.02 -9.02 2.92
C GLU A 174 18.52 -7.59 3.10
N ASP A 175 19.82 -7.45 3.38
CA ASP A 175 20.49 -6.16 3.43
C ASP A 175 20.74 -5.63 2.02
N ALA A 176 20.84 -4.30 1.90
CA ALA A 176 21.09 -3.60 0.64
C ALA A 176 22.23 -2.59 0.78
N GLU A 177 23.01 -2.44 -0.29
CA GLU A 177 23.76 -1.21 -0.54
C GLU A 177 22.87 -0.23 -1.32
N ILE A 178 22.60 0.93 -0.73
CA ILE A 178 21.72 1.94 -1.30
C ILE A 178 22.53 3.16 -1.71
N ARG A 179 22.37 3.59 -2.96
CA ARG A 179 22.89 4.85 -3.49
C ARG A 179 21.72 5.67 -4.00
N ALA A 180 21.72 6.97 -3.72
CA ALA A 180 20.64 7.83 -4.15
C ALA A 180 21.12 9.25 -4.48
N ARG A 181 20.33 9.92 -5.32
CA ARG A 181 20.50 11.33 -5.70
C ARG A 181 19.13 11.98 -5.79
N GLU A 182 19.03 13.20 -5.29
CA GLU A 182 17.86 14.06 -5.49
C GLU A 182 18.22 15.10 -6.55
N PHE A 183 17.31 15.33 -7.50
CA PHE A 183 17.43 16.37 -8.49
C PHE A 183 16.16 17.23 -8.51
N ALA A 184 16.34 18.55 -8.59
CA ALA A 184 15.25 19.51 -8.67
C ALA A 184 15.06 20.00 -10.11
N PHE A 185 13.82 20.10 -10.57
CA PHE A 185 13.49 20.54 -11.93
C PHE A 185 12.21 21.36 -11.98
N PRO A 186 12.09 22.29 -12.94
CA PRO A 186 10.83 22.97 -13.19
C PRO A 186 9.77 22.02 -13.75
N LEU A 187 8.55 22.12 -13.24
CA LEU A 187 7.39 21.34 -13.67
C LEU A 187 6.17 22.26 -13.76
N ILE A 188 5.34 22.08 -14.78
CA ILE A 188 4.03 22.73 -14.82
C ILE A 188 3.10 22.00 -13.85
N GLN A 189 2.52 22.74 -12.91
CA GLN A 189 1.64 22.21 -11.89
C GLN A 189 0.41 21.54 -12.52
N GLY A 190 0.23 20.27 -12.20
CA GLY A 190 -0.96 19.51 -12.60
C GLY A 190 -2.11 19.65 -11.58
N PRO A 191 -3.15 18.81 -11.73
CA PRO A 191 -4.20 18.67 -10.73
C PRO A 191 -3.67 18.26 -9.36
N ASP A 192 -4.51 18.41 -8.35
CA ASP A 192 -4.30 17.85 -7.02
C ASP A 192 -5.61 17.24 -6.46
N ARG A 193 -5.66 17.01 -5.15
CA ARG A 193 -6.87 16.46 -4.48
C ARG A 193 -8.11 17.36 -4.59
N SER A 194 -7.94 18.64 -4.91
CA SER A 194 -9.01 19.62 -5.09
C SER A 194 -9.49 19.74 -6.54
N GLY A 195 -8.78 19.10 -7.48
CA GLY A 195 -9.14 19.04 -8.89
C GLY A 195 -8.11 19.72 -9.80
N PRO A 196 -8.52 20.10 -11.03
CA PRO A 196 -7.64 20.72 -12.01
C PRO A 196 -7.07 22.08 -11.58
N PRO A 197 -5.87 22.48 -12.05
CA PRO A 197 -5.31 23.80 -11.77
C PRO A 197 -6.15 24.91 -12.41
N ARG A 198 -6.17 26.09 -11.78
CA ARG A 198 -6.94 27.26 -12.25
C ARG A 198 -6.15 28.20 -13.17
N SER A 199 -4.82 28.05 -13.19
CA SER A 199 -3.89 28.83 -14.00
C SER A 199 -2.61 28.04 -14.22
N GLU A 200 -1.89 28.33 -15.30
CA GLU A 200 -0.57 27.76 -15.53
C GLU A 200 0.43 28.31 -14.52
N THR A 201 1.04 27.41 -13.74
CA THR A 201 2.04 27.77 -12.74
C THR A 201 3.21 26.79 -12.84
N GLN A 202 4.43 27.31 -12.92
CA GLN A 202 5.63 26.49 -12.84
C GLN A 202 6.04 26.35 -11.37
N VAL A 203 6.27 25.11 -10.95
CA VAL A 203 6.76 24.76 -9.61
C VAL A 203 8.11 24.06 -9.72
N LEU A 204 8.92 24.17 -8.67
CA LEU A 204 10.15 23.41 -8.55
C LEU A 204 9.84 22.05 -7.92
N SER A 205 9.83 20.99 -8.72
CA SER A 205 9.63 19.62 -8.26
C SER A 205 10.97 18.95 -7.93
N LYS A 206 10.93 17.90 -7.11
CA LYS A 206 12.09 17.10 -6.71
C LYS A 206 11.83 15.64 -7.03
N GLN A 207 12.80 15.01 -7.69
CA GLN A 207 12.82 13.60 -8.01
C GLN A 207 13.96 12.93 -7.26
N LEU A 208 13.64 11.82 -6.60
CA LEU A 208 14.60 10.97 -5.94
C LEU A 208 14.83 9.75 -6.82
N LEU A 209 16.09 9.54 -7.22
CA LEU A 209 16.56 8.37 -7.93
C LEU A 209 17.46 7.57 -7.00
N ALA A 210 17.19 6.28 -6.82
CA ALA A 210 18.01 5.41 -5.99
C ALA A 210 18.17 4.01 -6.56
N THR A 211 19.32 3.39 -6.31
CA THR A 211 19.56 1.96 -6.52
C THR A 211 19.62 1.26 -5.17
N LEU A 212 18.90 0.15 -5.03
CA LEU A 212 18.94 -0.75 -3.89
C LEU A 212 19.54 -2.08 -4.36
N ASP A 213 20.82 -2.29 -4.09
CA ASP A 213 21.56 -3.47 -4.50
C ASP A 213 21.54 -4.52 -3.37
N PHE A 214 20.86 -5.64 -3.60
CA PHE A 214 20.75 -6.76 -2.67
C PHE A 214 21.78 -7.88 -2.97
N GLY A 215 22.76 -7.61 -3.84
CA GLY A 215 23.79 -8.54 -4.30
C GLY A 215 23.39 -9.29 -5.57
N ASP A 216 22.32 -10.08 -5.52
CA ASP A 216 21.83 -10.87 -6.67
C ASP A 216 20.63 -10.23 -7.40
N ARG A 217 20.05 -9.18 -6.82
CA ARG A 217 18.85 -8.49 -7.29
C ARG A 217 19.02 -6.98 -7.13
N LEU A 218 18.50 -6.24 -8.11
CA LEU A 218 18.62 -4.78 -8.17
C LEU A 218 17.25 -4.10 -8.20
N GLY A 219 16.98 -3.30 -7.18
CA GLY A 219 15.89 -2.33 -7.16
C GLY A 219 16.34 -0.98 -7.70
N VAL A 220 15.51 -0.34 -8.52
CA VAL A 220 15.66 1.07 -8.90
C VAL A 220 14.40 1.82 -8.52
N TYR A 221 14.55 2.81 -7.65
CA TYR A 221 13.49 3.74 -7.28
C TYR A 221 13.67 5.04 -8.06
N ASP A 222 12.61 5.50 -8.72
CA ASP A 222 12.63 6.73 -9.53
C ASP A 222 11.30 7.46 -9.35
N PHE A 223 11.20 8.47 -8.48
CA PHE A 223 9.90 9.13 -8.28
C PHE A 223 10.00 10.59 -7.89
N ALA A 224 9.06 11.38 -8.40
CA ALA A 224 8.78 12.74 -7.97
C ALA A 224 7.39 12.81 -7.35
N LYS A 225 7.24 13.44 -6.17
CA LYS A 225 5.93 13.53 -5.50
C LYS A 225 4.86 14.18 -6.39
N ASP A 226 5.24 15.19 -7.18
CA ASP A 226 4.35 15.89 -8.10
C ASP A 226 4.00 15.09 -9.36
N GLN A 227 4.49 13.85 -9.48
CA GLN A 227 4.01 12.88 -10.47
C GLN A 227 2.58 12.43 -10.17
N TYR A 228 2.16 12.42 -8.90
CA TYR A 228 0.76 12.18 -8.57
C TYR A 228 -0.12 13.23 -9.24
N PHE A 229 -1.19 12.76 -9.88
CA PHE A 229 -2.16 13.59 -10.60
C PHE A 229 -1.61 14.34 -11.83
N SER A 230 -0.30 14.29 -12.09
CA SER A 230 0.32 15.03 -13.18
C SER A 230 -0.20 14.59 -14.54
N TRP A 231 -0.46 15.55 -15.43
CA TRP A 231 -0.74 15.27 -16.84
C TRP A 231 0.52 15.14 -17.69
N VAL A 232 1.65 15.63 -17.20
CA VAL A 232 2.92 15.73 -17.96
C VAL A 232 4.03 14.88 -17.35
N ARG A 233 3.72 14.11 -16.29
CA ARG A 233 4.60 13.10 -15.68
C ARG A 233 3.83 11.81 -15.52
N GLY A 234 4.26 10.78 -16.23
CA GLY A 234 3.65 9.45 -16.19
C GLY A 234 4.33 8.53 -15.18
N ASN A 235 3.58 7.53 -14.74
CA ASN A 235 4.17 6.40 -14.02
C ASN A 235 4.91 5.49 -14.99
N ARG A 236 5.97 4.82 -14.51
CA ARG A 236 6.72 3.81 -15.27
C ARG A 236 7.10 2.63 -14.38
N MET A 237 7.12 1.44 -14.95
CA MET A 237 7.58 0.22 -14.29
C MET A 237 8.35 -0.66 -15.28
N LEU A 238 9.45 -1.23 -14.81
CA LEU A 238 10.21 -2.25 -15.52
C LEU A 238 10.50 -3.40 -14.57
N ILE A 239 10.22 -4.63 -14.99
CA ILE A 239 10.50 -5.84 -14.24
C ILE A 239 11.23 -6.80 -15.18
N ARG A 240 12.40 -7.30 -14.80
CA ARG A 240 13.18 -8.22 -15.63
C ARG A 240 13.56 -9.48 -14.88
N GLY A 241 13.39 -10.61 -15.55
CA GLY A 241 14.07 -11.84 -15.21
C GLY A 241 14.89 -12.37 -16.39
N ASP A 242 15.56 -13.50 -16.19
CA ASP A 242 16.44 -14.12 -17.19
C ASP A 242 15.69 -14.65 -18.42
N ARG A 243 14.36 -14.80 -18.37
CA ARG A 243 13.54 -15.31 -19.48
C ARG A 243 12.54 -14.31 -20.04
N GLY A 244 12.49 -13.09 -19.51
CA GLY A 244 11.52 -12.11 -19.98
C GLY A 244 11.52 -10.80 -19.21
N GLU A 245 10.71 -9.85 -19.70
CA GLU A 245 10.50 -8.57 -19.05
C GLU A 245 9.05 -8.10 -19.15
N ILE A 246 8.68 -7.24 -18.20
CA ILE A 246 7.47 -6.42 -18.24
C ILE A 246 7.93 -4.96 -18.29
N THR A 247 7.52 -4.23 -19.31
CA THR A 247 7.68 -2.77 -19.42
C THR A 247 6.30 -2.14 -19.46
N ASP A 248 5.91 -1.49 -18.36
CA ASP A 248 4.57 -0.92 -18.15
C ASP A 248 3.46 -1.96 -18.39
N GLU A 249 2.68 -1.84 -19.45
CA GLU A 249 1.62 -2.78 -19.82
C GLU A 249 2.09 -3.88 -20.79
N ARG A 250 3.33 -3.84 -21.27
CA ARG A 250 3.84 -4.83 -22.24
C ARG A 250 4.67 -5.89 -21.53
N ALA A 251 4.50 -7.14 -21.94
CA ALA A 251 5.29 -8.24 -21.45
C ALA A 251 5.81 -9.08 -22.62
N VAL A 252 7.04 -9.56 -22.48
CA VAL A 252 7.68 -10.50 -23.39
C VAL A 252 8.40 -11.56 -22.58
N TRP A 253 8.31 -12.82 -22.99
CA TRP A 253 9.08 -13.91 -22.38
C TRP A 253 9.30 -15.06 -23.37
N LEU A 254 10.19 -15.98 -23.02
CA LEU A 254 10.48 -17.18 -23.80
C LEU A 254 9.67 -18.39 -23.28
N GLU A 255 8.74 -18.92 -24.09
CA GLU A 255 8.08 -20.20 -23.81
C GLU A 255 9.02 -21.38 -24.04
N ALA A 256 9.85 -21.29 -25.08
CA ALA A 256 10.99 -22.15 -25.37
C ALA A 256 12.20 -21.29 -25.77
N PHE A 257 13.38 -21.89 -25.97
CA PHE A 257 14.61 -21.15 -26.27
C PHE A 257 14.54 -20.30 -27.56
N ASP A 258 13.65 -20.67 -28.49
CA ASP A 258 13.44 -20.05 -29.80
C ASP A 258 11.99 -19.54 -30.01
N ALA A 259 11.14 -19.59 -28.97
CA ALA A 259 9.73 -19.25 -29.06
C ALA A 259 9.38 -18.08 -28.11
N PRO A 260 9.45 -16.83 -28.58
CA PRO A 260 9.01 -15.67 -27.80
C PRO A 260 7.48 -15.58 -27.78
N ALA A 261 6.94 -15.29 -26.59
CA ALA A 261 5.56 -14.90 -26.37
C ALA A 261 5.48 -13.43 -25.99
N TYR A 262 4.38 -12.81 -26.38
CA TYR A 262 4.10 -11.40 -26.15
C TYR A 262 2.71 -11.25 -25.54
N ALA A 263 2.59 -10.36 -24.57
CA ALA A 263 1.29 -9.98 -24.02
C ALA A 263 1.22 -8.48 -23.76
N GLU A 264 0.00 -7.97 -23.86
CA GLU A 264 -0.36 -6.64 -23.38
C GLU A 264 -1.35 -6.81 -22.21
N LEU A 265 -1.02 -6.16 -21.08
CA LEU A 265 -1.85 -6.06 -19.89
C LEU A 265 -2.92 -5.00 -20.15
N ARG A 266 -4.15 -5.44 -20.40
CA ARG A 266 -5.26 -4.55 -20.74
C ARG A 266 -6.24 -4.47 -19.58
N ARG A 267 -6.60 -3.25 -19.22
CA ARG A 267 -7.70 -2.99 -18.30
C ARG A 267 -9.02 -3.25 -19.00
N ILE A 268 -9.91 -4.00 -18.34
CA ILE A 268 -11.25 -4.29 -18.83
C ILE A 268 -12.27 -3.67 -17.88
N ASP A 269 -12.98 -2.66 -18.34
CA ASP A 269 -14.06 -2.00 -17.63
C ASP A 269 -15.43 -2.42 -18.21
N ALA A 270 -16.44 -2.56 -17.34
CA ALA A 270 -17.84 -2.73 -17.75
C ALA A 270 -18.46 -1.37 -18.16
N GLY A 271 -19.60 -1.41 -18.85
CA GLY A 271 -20.37 -0.21 -19.19
C GLY A 271 -19.99 0.48 -20.51
N HIS A 272 -19.07 -0.08 -21.29
CA HIS A 272 -18.75 0.40 -22.65
C HIS A 272 -19.59 -0.30 -23.73
N GLY A 273 -19.82 0.36 -24.87
CA GLY A 273 -20.30 -0.30 -26.10
C GLY A 273 -21.65 -1.02 -26.01
N GLY A 274 -22.56 -0.56 -25.15
CA GLY A 274 -23.87 -1.18 -24.92
C GLY A 274 -23.90 -2.21 -23.79
N ASN A 275 -22.80 -2.43 -23.08
CA ASN A 275 -22.77 -3.23 -21.86
C ASN A 275 -23.65 -2.59 -20.76
N LEU A 276 -24.64 -3.35 -20.26
CA LEU A 276 -25.62 -2.87 -19.27
C LEU A 276 -25.30 -3.28 -17.81
N GLU A 277 -24.11 -3.82 -17.54
CA GLU A 277 -23.73 -4.34 -16.21
C GLU A 277 -23.40 -3.23 -15.19
N GLY A 278 -23.32 -1.98 -15.65
CA GLY A 278 -22.85 -0.82 -14.88
C GLY A 278 -21.42 -0.43 -15.23
N PHE A 279 -20.90 0.64 -14.61
CA PHE A 279 -19.57 1.18 -14.91
C PHE A 279 -18.60 0.91 -13.75
N PHE A 280 -17.80 -0.14 -13.88
CA PHE A 280 -16.83 -0.58 -12.87
C PHE A 280 -15.73 -1.42 -13.54
N LEU A 281 -14.60 -1.58 -12.86
CA LEU A 281 -13.51 -2.44 -13.32
C LEU A 281 -13.92 -3.92 -13.26
N GLN A 282 -13.80 -4.66 -14.36
CA GLN A 282 -13.91 -6.12 -14.33
C GLN A 282 -12.57 -6.77 -13.92
N GLY A 283 -11.46 -6.26 -14.45
CA GLY A 283 -10.12 -6.72 -14.09
C GLY A 283 -9.04 -6.32 -15.09
N ILE A 284 -7.90 -7.01 -15.02
CA ILE A 284 -6.77 -6.86 -15.95
C ILE A 284 -6.53 -8.19 -16.65
N VAL A 285 -6.49 -8.18 -17.99
CA VAL A 285 -6.18 -9.34 -18.82
C VAL A 285 -4.77 -9.26 -19.39
N GLY A 286 -4.06 -10.38 -19.47
CA GLY A 286 -2.80 -10.53 -20.21
C GLY A 286 -2.94 -11.66 -21.20
N GLY A 287 -2.95 -11.35 -22.50
CA GLY A 287 -3.33 -12.33 -23.52
C GLY A 287 -4.78 -12.81 -23.33
N SER A 288 -4.97 -14.11 -23.11
CA SER A 288 -6.27 -14.74 -22.84
C SER A 288 -6.58 -14.96 -21.35
N GLU A 289 -5.66 -14.56 -20.46
CA GLU A 289 -5.78 -14.83 -19.02
C GLU A 289 -6.18 -13.59 -18.23
N TRP A 290 -6.94 -13.79 -17.15
CA TRP A 290 -7.19 -12.76 -16.15
C TRP A 290 -6.07 -12.76 -15.13
N LEU A 291 -5.16 -11.79 -15.22
CA LEU A 291 -4.08 -11.60 -14.26
C LEU A 291 -4.58 -10.96 -12.95
N TYR A 292 -5.68 -10.20 -13.04
CA TYR A 292 -6.40 -9.67 -11.89
C TYR A 292 -7.90 -9.66 -12.18
N ARG A 293 -8.73 -10.06 -11.21
CA ARG A 293 -10.19 -9.93 -11.26
C ARG A 293 -10.66 -9.07 -10.11
N ASN A 294 -11.52 -8.09 -10.38
CA ASN A 294 -12.09 -7.26 -9.33
C ASN A 294 -13.10 -8.07 -8.49
N PRO A 295 -12.83 -8.32 -7.19
CA PRO A 295 -13.74 -9.09 -6.34
C PRO A 295 -14.92 -8.25 -5.81
N PHE A 296 -14.93 -6.95 -6.09
CA PHE A 296 -15.87 -5.96 -5.55
C PHE A 296 -16.84 -5.41 -6.61
N GLY A 297 -16.86 -5.99 -7.82
CA GLY A 297 -17.87 -5.64 -8.82
C GLY A 297 -19.29 -5.88 -8.30
N PRO A 298 -20.28 -5.02 -8.62
CA PRO A 298 -20.22 -3.88 -9.55
C PRO A 298 -19.91 -2.53 -8.88
N ALA A 299 -19.29 -2.49 -7.69
CA ALA A 299 -19.04 -1.24 -6.98
C ALA A 299 -18.09 -0.31 -7.78
N ARG A 300 -18.45 0.98 -7.83
CA ARG A 300 -17.69 2.02 -8.54
C ARG A 300 -16.56 2.57 -7.67
N LEU A 301 -15.52 1.77 -7.49
CA LEU A 301 -14.35 2.12 -6.70
C LEU A 301 -13.17 2.47 -7.61
N SER A 302 -12.39 3.47 -7.20
CA SER A 302 -11.08 3.75 -7.81
C SER A 302 -10.08 2.62 -7.53
N ASP A 303 -8.97 2.58 -8.26
CA ASP A 303 -7.93 1.56 -8.08
C ASP A 303 -7.34 1.55 -6.66
N ASP A 304 -7.17 2.74 -6.03
CA ASP A 304 -6.72 2.84 -4.63
C ASP A 304 -7.81 2.36 -3.66
N GLU A 305 -9.09 2.64 -3.93
CA GLU A 305 -10.20 2.14 -3.09
C GLU A 305 -10.38 0.62 -3.21
N LEU A 306 -10.20 0.04 -4.39
CA LEU A 306 -10.17 -1.42 -4.59
C LEU A 306 -9.04 -2.06 -3.80
N ALA A 307 -7.86 -1.45 -3.83
CA ALA A 307 -6.69 -1.92 -3.11
C ALA A 307 -6.85 -1.83 -1.58
N VAL A 308 -7.46 -0.76 -1.08
CA VAL A 308 -7.80 -0.61 0.34
C VAL A 308 -8.90 -1.60 0.75
N ALA A 309 -9.92 -1.81 -0.09
CA ALA A 309 -10.95 -2.83 0.16
C ALA A 309 -10.35 -4.25 0.22
N GLU A 310 -9.35 -4.54 -0.61
CA GLU A 310 -8.59 -5.79 -0.53
C GLU A 310 -7.80 -5.91 0.78
N SER A 311 -7.19 -4.82 1.26
CA SER A 311 -6.51 -4.77 2.56
C SER A 311 -7.48 -5.04 3.71
N LEU A 312 -8.69 -4.47 3.69
CA LEU A 312 -9.75 -4.77 4.65
C LEU A 312 -10.17 -6.25 4.60
N ARG A 313 -10.36 -6.81 3.40
CA ARG A 313 -10.74 -8.22 3.21
C ARG A 313 -9.67 -9.17 3.74
N ARG A 314 -8.40 -8.86 3.49
CA ARG A 314 -7.26 -9.65 4.01
C ARG A 314 -7.10 -9.53 5.51
N MET A 315 -7.31 -8.33 6.07
CA MET A 315 -7.32 -8.14 7.51
C MET A 315 -8.45 -8.93 8.18
N ALA A 316 -9.65 -8.94 7.59
CA ALA A 316 -10.75 -9.78 8.06
C ALA A 316 -10.35 -11.27 8.08
N SER A 317 -9.77 -11.76 6.98
CA SER A 317 -9.27 -13.14 6.89
C SER A 317 -8.20 -13.44 7.95
N TYR A 318 -7.25 -12.55 8.14
CA TYR A 318 -6.20 -12.67 9.16
C TYR A 318 -6.81 -12.74 10.57
N THR A 319 -7.79 -11.87 10.88
CA THR A 319 -8.44 -11.88 12.19
C THR A 319 -9.28 -13.13 12.46
N ALA A 320 -9.72 -13.81 11.40
CA ALA A 320 -10.40 -15.10 11.45
C ALA A 320 -9.46 -16.32 11.49
N GLY A 321 -8.14 -16.11 11.64
CA GLY A 321 -7.13 -17.17 11.72
C GLY A 321 -6.40 -17.47 10.41
N GLY A 322 -6.60 -16.66 9.36
CA GLY A 322 -5.83 -16.73 8.13
C GLY A 322 -4.38 -16.21 8.29
N PRO A 323 -3.53 -16.38 7.27
CA PRO A 323 -2.13 -15.96 7.33
C PRO A 323 -2.00 -14.43 7.35
N PRO A 324 -0.87 -13.90 7.85
CA PRO A 324 -0.53 -12.49 7.66
C PRO A 324 -0.40 -12.19 6.16
N PHE A 325 -0.72 -10.95 5.76
CA PHE A 325 -0.63 -10.50 4.37
C PHE A 325 0.38 -9.37 4.17
N TYR A 326 0.56 -8.56 5.22
CA TYR A 326 1.54 -7.50 5.29
C TYR A 326 1.77 -7.22 6.78
N SER A 327 2.74 -7.93 7.37
CA SER A 327 2.99 -7.87 8.81
C SER A 327 3.59 -6.52 9.23
N LEU A 328 3.55 -6.24 10.52
CA LEU A 328 4.27 -5.10 11.08
C LEU A 328 5.78 -5.15 10.74
N ALA A 329 6.39 -6.35 10.75
CA ALA A 329 7.79 -6.55 10.38
C ALA A 329 8.08 -6.12 8.92
N GLU A 330 7.22 -6.54 7.99
CA GLU A 330 7.31 -6.14 6.57
C GLU A 330 7.26 -4.61 6.43
N GLY A 331 6.37 -3.96 7.18
CA GLY A 331 6.24 -2.50 7.14
C GLY A 331 7.38 -1.76 7.81
N CYS A 332 7.88 -2.26 8.94
CA CYS A 332 9.08 -1.69 9.53
C CYS A 332 10.27 -1.79 8.57
N GLN A 333 10.40 -2.90 7.84
CA GLN A 333 11.47 -3.09 6.87
C GLN A 333 11.32 -2.14 5.67
N ASP A 334 10.12 -2.00 5.08
CA ASP A 334 9.90 -1.07 3.96
C ASP A 334 10.16 0.38 4.35
N GLN A 335 9.75 0.79 5.55
CA GLN A 335 10.04 2.14 6.05
C GLN A 335 11.53 2.34 6.33
N TYR A 336 12.21 1.35 6.90
CA TYR A 336 13.65 1.42 7.15
C TYR A 336 14.45 1.62 5.87
N LEU A 337 14.15 0.84 4.82
CA LEU A 337 14.79 1.00 3.52
C LEU A 337 14.47 2.35 2.86
N ALA A 338 13.23 2.85 2.99
CA ALA A 338 12.88 4.19 2.51
C ALA A 338 13.65 5.30 3.25
N LEU A 339 13.86 5.16 4.55
CA LEU A 339 14.69 6.08 5.35
C LEU A 339 16.17 6.00 4.95
N ALA A 340 16.70 4.79 4.73
CA ALA A 340 18.08 4.58 4.27
C ALA A 340 18.31 5.18 2.87
N MET A 341 17.33 5.07 1.98
CA MET A 341 17.33 5.72 0.67
C MET A 341 17.42 7.25 0.76
N ARG A 342 16.57 7.87 1.59
CA ARG A 342 16.62 9.32 1.84
C ARG A 342 17.96 9.75 2.44
N ARG A 343 18.50 8.96 3.36
CA ARG A 343 19.81 9.19 3.97
C ARG A 343 20.94 9.13 2.93
N ALA A 344 20.92 8.14 2.03
CA ALA A 344 21.91 8.03 0.95
C ALA A 344 21.92 9.26 0.03
N ALA A 345 20.74 9.81 -0.28
CA ALA A 345 20.63 11.04 -1.05
C ALA A 345 21.14 12.27 -0.28
N ALA A 346 20.78 12.40 1.00
CA ALA A 346 21.16 13.53 1.82
C ALA A 346 22.68 13.58 2.13
N GLU A 347 23.30 12.42 2.32
CA GLU A 347 24.73 12.31 2.62
C GLU A 347 25.61 12.17 1.37
N ASP A 348 25.01 12.16 0.17
CA ASP A 348 25.66 12.01 -1.13
C ASP A 348 26.54 10.75 -1.29
N ARG A 349 26.34 9.73 -0.45
CA ARG A 349 27.17 8.52 -0.38
C ARG A 349 26.34 7.24 -0.27
N ALA A 350 26.98 6.10 -0.51
CA ALA A 350 26.36 4.80 -0.31
C ALA A 350 26.03 4.55 1.18
N VAL A 351 24.86 3.98 1.44
CA VAL A 351 24.42 3.51 2.75
C VAL A 351 24.25 1.99 2.68
N ILE A 352 24.97 1.26 3.51
CA ILE A 352 24.78 -0.18 3.70
C ILE A 352 23.77 -0.36 4.83
N THR A 353 22.70 -1.11 4.57
CA THR A 353 21.72 -1.42 5.60
C THR A 353 22.26 -2.47 6.55
N ALA A 354 21.70 -2.51 7.75
CA ALA A 354 21.99 -3.54 8.73
C ALA A 354 20.70 -4.28 9.07
N ARG A 355 20.84 -5.57 9.37
CA ARG A 355 19.75 -6.39 9.85
C ARG A 355 19.06 -5.77 11.07
N GLN A 356 17.74 -5.67 11.01
CA GLN A 356 16.91 -5.06 12.05
C GLN A 356 16.22 -6.13 12.93
N PRO A 357 15.80 -5.80 14.17
CA PRO A 357 15.22 -6.78 15.09
C PRO A 357 13.94 -7.48 14.59
N TRP A 358 13.19 -6.85 13.68
CA TRP A 358 12.00 -7.44 13.07
C TRP A 358 12.30 -8.46 11.97
N ALA A 359 13.57 -8.60 11.58
CA ALA A 359 14.02 -9.62 10.65
C ALA A 359 14.28 -10.98 11.34
N GLU A 360 14.15 -11.06 12.67
CA GLU A 360 14.31 -12.32 13.40
C GLU A 360 13.02 -13.15 13.34
N PRO A 361 13.09 -14.46 13.04
CA PRO A 361 11.92 -15.31 13.15
C PRO A 361 11.44 -15.33 14.62
N PRO A 362 10.11 -15.45 14.87
CA PRO A 362 9.62 -15.57 16.22
C PRO A 362 10.32 -16.75 16.90
N SER A 363 10.95 -16.49 18.05
CA SER A 363 11.53 -17.53 18.90
C SER A 363 10.46 -18.57 19.19
N ARG A 364 10.76 -19.84 18.88
CA ARG A 364 9.85 -20.99 19.02
C ARG A 364 9.35 -21.17 20.44
#